data_AF-M0IM08-F1
#
_entry.id   AF-M0IM08-F1
#
_cell.length_a   1.000
_cell.length_b   1.000
_cell.length_c   1.000
_cell.angle_alpha   90.00
_cell.angle_beta   90.00
_cell.angle_gamma   90.00
#
_symmetry.space_group_name_H-M   'P 1'
#
loop_
_entity.id
_entity.type
_entity.pdbx_description
1 polymer ?
#
loop_
_entity_poly.entity_id
_entity_poly.type
_entity_poly.pdbx_seq_one_letter_code
_entity_poly.pdbx_strand_id
1 'polypeptide(L)'
;MLVSVADWPDWGPSVSGVRGVDGRIEAGDRGEVRVAGVWVPFGIETCDDEARRWTWRVAGVPATGHRVEPVGPDRCAVAFEVPVFAGPYAAVCAVALRRIERLAERRARG
;
A
#
# COMPACT_ATOMS: atom_id res chain seq x y z
N MET A 1 -8.16 3.82 2.77
CA MET A 1 -6.75 4.04 3.11
C MET A 1 -5.79 3.25 2.21
N LEU A 2 -5.72 1.92 2.31
CA LEU A 2 -4.73 1.15 1.51
C LEU A 2 -4.95 1.29 0.00
N VAL A 3 -6.21 1.35 -0.42
CA VAL A 3 -6.61 1.46 -1.83
C VAL A 3 -6.73 2.89 -2.33
N SER A 4 -6.44 3.90 -1.51
CA SER A 4 -6.56 5.32 -1.90
C SER A 4 -5.17 5.91 -2.06
N VAL A 5 -4.81 6.31 -3.29
CA VAL A 5 -3.46 6.81 -3.58
C VAL A 5 -3.13 8.11 -2.85
N ALA A 6 -4.16 8.90 -2.51
CA ALA A 6 -4.02 10.12 -1.72
C ALA A 6 -3.54 9.85 -0.29
N ASP A 7 -3.86 8.67 0.27
CA ASP A 7 -3.44 8.28 1.61
C ASP A 7 -2.02 7.71 1.65
N TRP A 8 -1.43 7.34 0.51
CA TRP A 8 -0.14 6.63 0.46
C TRP A 8 1.02 7.42 1.10
N PRO A 9 1.16 8.74 0.91
CA PRO A 9 2.21 9.51 1.58
C PRO A 9 2.06 9.55 3.11
N ASP A 10 0.84 9.41 3.65
CA ASP A 10 0.61 9.50 5.10
C ASP A 10 1.16 8.27 5.82
N TRP A 11 0.96 7.08 5.26
CA TRP A 11 1.40 5.83 5.86
C TRP A 11 2.69 5.27 5.26
N GLY A 12 3.02 5.55 4.00
CA GLY A 12 4.20 5.04 3.32
C GLY A 12 5.43 5.91 3.58
N PRO A 13 6.40 5.50 4.43
CA PRO A 13 7.56 6.33 4.77
C PRO A 13 8.50 6.58 3.59
N SER A 14 8.49 5.69 2.58
CA SER A 14 9.25 5.80 1.35
C SER A 14 8.52 6.61 0.27
N VAL A 15 7.21 6.83 0.42
CA VAL A 15 6.34 7.45 -0.59
C VAL A 15 6.13 8.92 -0.26
N SER A 16 6.39 9.78 -1.24
CA SER A 16 6.23 11.24 -1.09
C SER A 16 5.23 11.85 -2.07
N GLY A 17 4.65 11.04 -2.96
CA GLY A 17 3.64 11.48 -3.92
C GLY A 17 3.24 10.38 -4.88
N VAL A 18 2.07 10.55 -5.50
CA VAL A 18 1.53 9.67 -6.55
C VAL A 18 0.96 10.56 -7.65
N ARG A 19 1.09 10.15 -8.91
CA ARG A 19 0.47 10.82 -10.07
C ARG A 19 0.03 9.80 -11.12
N GLY A 20 -0.94 10.18 -11.95
CA GLY A 20 -1.49 9.34 -13.03
C GLY A 20 -2.63 8.41 -12.61
N VAL A 21 -2.91 8.33 -11.31
CA VAL A 21 -4.09 7.70 -10.74
C VAL A 21 -4.61 8.66 -9.67
N ASP A 22 -5.91 8.88 -9.63
CA ASP A 22 -6.57 9.74 -8.65
C ASP A 22 -7.61 8.92 -7.86
N GLY A 23 -7.67 9.13 -6.55
CA GLY A 23 -8.64 8.46 -5.69
C GLY A 23 -8.31 6.98 -5.43
N ARG A 24 -9.24 6.08 -5.75
CA ARG A 24 -9.15 4.65 -5.44
C ARG A 24 -8.44 3.90 -6.57
N ILE A 25 -7.53 2.99 -6.22
CA ILE A 25 -6.88 2.11 -7.19
C ILE A 25 -7.85 1.08 -7.78
N GLU A 26 -7.69 0.83 -9.07
CA GLU A 26 -8.39 -0.19 -9.84
C GLU A 26 -7.41 -1.11 -10.56
N ALA A 27 -7.84 -2.33 -10.88
CA ALA A 27 -6.98 -3.28 -11.57
C ALA A 27 -6.66 -2.78 -12.98
N GLY A 28 -5.39 -2.78 -13.36
CA GLY A 28 -4.92 -2.23 -14.63
C GLY A 28 -4.49 -0.76 -14.57
N ASP A 29 -4.73 -0.06 -13.46
CA ASP A 29 -4.23 1.30 -13.27
C ASP A 29 -2.72 1.37 -13.39
N ARG A 30 -2.23 2.46 -14.00
CA ARG A 30 -0.81 2.75 -14.15
C ARG A 30 -0.55 4.20 -13.81
N GLY A 31 0.48 4.42 -13.00
CA GLY A 31 0.89 5.74 -12.59
C GLY A 31 2.35 5.77 -12.22
N GLU A 32 2.75 6.84 -11.56
CA GLU A 32 4.08 6.98 -10.99
C GLU A 32 3.99 7.29 -9.51
N VAL A 33 4.85 6.62 -8.74
CA VAL A 33 5.00 6.83 -7.31
C VAL A 33 6.36 7.46 -7.06
N ARG A 34 6.41 8.44 -6.16
CA ARG A 34 7.66 9.13 -5.81
C ARG A 34 8.31 8.47 -4.60
N VAL A 35 9.37 7.71 -4.85
CA VAL A 35 10.14 6.98 -3.84
C VAL A 35 11.52 7.59 -3.69
N ALA A 36 11.89 7.98 -2.46
CA ALA A 36 13.18 8.62 -2.17
C ALA A 36 13.52 9.80 -3.11
N GLY A 37 12.51 10.58 -3.51
CA GLY A 37 12.65 11.73 -4.40
C GLY A 37 12.55 11.42 -5.91
N VAL A 38 12.63 10.15 -6.31
CA VAL A 38 12.58 9.68 -7.71
C VAL A 38 11.18 9.22 -8.08
N TRP A 39 10.71 9.58 -9.27
CA TRP A 39 9.47 9.06 -9.83
C TRP A 39 9.71 7.70 -10.48
N VAL A 40 8.93 6.71 -10.06
CA VAL A 40 9.05 5.34 -10.52
C VAL A 40 7.68 4.86 -11.00
N PRO A 41 7.57 4.24 -12.18
CA PRO A 41 6.29 3.74 -12.67
C PRO A 41 5.81 2.59 -11.80
N PHE A 42 4.51 2.57 -11.52
CA PHE A 42 3.83 1.43 -10.91
C PHE A 42 2.63 1.02 -11.76
N GLY A 43 2.21 -0.24 -11.61
CA GLY A 43 1.01 -0.76 -12.25
C GLY A 43 0.28 -1.74 -11.35
N ILE A 44 -1.01 -1.50 -11.13
CA ILE A 44 -1.89 -2.34 -10.31
C ILE A 44 -2.23 -3.61 -11.09
N GLU A 45 -1.87 -4.77 -10.52
CA GLU A 45 -2.09 -6.07 -11.16
C GLU A 45 -3.46 -6.64 -10.82
N THR A 46 -3.78 -6.72 -9.53
CA THR A 46 -5.03 -7.29 -9.06
C THR A 46 -5.62 -6.44 -7.95
N CYS A 47 -6.92 -6.21 -8.02
CA CYS A 47 -7.75 -5.67 -6.94
C CYS A 47 -8.82 -6.71 -6.61
N ASP A 48 -8.58 -7.52 -5.60
CA ASP A 48 -9.56 -8.48 -5.09
C ASP A 48 -10.18 -7.91 -3.82
N ASP A 49 -11.30 -7.22 -3.96
CA ASP A 49 -11.99 -6.58 -2.86
C ASP A 49 -12.69 -7.59 -1.94
N GLU A 50 -13.06 -8.76 -2.45
CA GLU A 50 -13.67 -9.85 -1.67
C GLU A 50 -12.62 -10.49 -0.75
N ALA A 51 -11.46 -10.86 -1.31
CA ALA A 51 -10.32 -11.36 -0.55
C ALA A 51 -9.54 -10.26 0.19
N ARG A 52 -9.88 -8.98 -0.06
CA ARG A 52 -9.18 -7.79 0.44
C ARG A 52 -7.69 -7.87 0.19
N ARG A 53 -7.32 -8.16 -1.05
CA ARG A 53 -5.94 -8.34 -1.51
C ARG A 53 -5.68 -7.53 -2.76
N TRP A 54 -4.61 -6.74 -2.73
CA TRP A 54 -4.18 -5.89 -3.83
C TRP A 54 -2.70 -6.10 -4.12
N THR A 55 -2.33 -6.17 -5.40
CA THR A 55 -0.93 -6.38 -5.82
C THR A 55 -0.56 -5.45 -6.95
N TRP A 56 0.72 -5.12 -7.08
CA TRP A 56 1.23 -4.26 -8.13
C TRP A 56 2.72 -4.50 -8.40
N ARG A 57 3.18 -3.97 -9.55
CA ARG A 57 4.59 -3.84 -9.89
C ARG A 57 5.06 -2.41 -9.68
N VAL A 58 6.34 -2.25 -9.33
CA VAL A 58 7.06 -0.97 -9.38
C VAL A 58 8.31 -1.18 -10.22
N ALA A 59 8.56 -0.31 -11.19
CA ALA A 59 9.66 -0.45 -12.16
C ALA A 59 9.67 -1.81 -12.89
N GLY A 60 8.51 -2.43 -13.11
CA GLY A 60 8.40 -3.75 -13.74
C GLY A 60 8.73 -4.95 -12.81
N VAL A 61 9.12 -4.69 -11.57
CA VAL A 61 9.41 -5.71 -10.56
C VAL A 61 8.19 -5.88 -9.65
N PRO A 62 7.78 -7.12 -9.28
CA PRO A 62 6.79 -7.33 -8.23
C PRO A 62 7.24 -6.60 -6.97
N ALA A 63 6.47 -5.61 -6.52
CA ALA A 63 6.93 -4.73 -5.44
C ALA A 63 6.50 -5.28 -4.09
N THR A 64 5.22 -5.14 -3.77
CA THR A 64 4.61 -5.68 -2.57
C THR A 64 3.12 -5.94 -2.83
N GLY A 65 2.55 -6.95 -2.20
CA GLY A 65 1.10 -7.10 -2.08
C GLY A 65 0.61 -6.52 -0.75
N HIS A 66 -0.62 -6.03 -0.71
CA HIS A 66 -1.31 -5.71 0.55
C HIS A 66 -2.48 -6.67 0.74
N ARG A 67 -2.67 -7.12 1.97
CA ARG A 67 -3.81 -7.95 2.37
C ARG A 67 -4.40 -7.45 3.67
N VAL A 68 -5.72 -7.50 3.79
CA VAL A 68 -6.44 -7.21 5.03
C VAL A 68 -7.29 -8.41 5.41
N GLU A 69 -7.10 -8.90 6.64
CA GLU A 69 -7.82 -10.06 7.17
C GLU A 69 -8.64 -9.66 8.39
N PRO A 70 -9.92 -10.04 8.49
CA PRO A 70 -10.71 -9.84 9.70
C PRO A 70 -10.19 -10.78 10.80
N VAL A 71 -9.92 -10.23 11.99
CA VAL A 71 -9.44 -11.01 13.17
C VAL A 71 -10.37 -10.88 14.39
N GLY A 72 -11.55 -10.31 14.17
CA GLY A 72 -12.61 -10.19 15.16
C GLY A 72 -13.57 -9.04 14.85
N PRO A 73 -14.59 -8.83 15.69
CA PRO A 73 -15.45 -7.65 15.60
C PRO A 73 -14.60 -6.39 15.67
N ASP A 74 -14.78 -5.49 14.70
CA ASP A 74 -14.09 -4.20 14.59
C ASP A 74 -12.54 -4.28 14.58
N ARG A 75 -11.98 -5.46 14.27
CA ARG A 75 -10.53 -5.68 14.23
C ARG A 75 -10.10 -6.33 12.92
N CYS A 76 -8.99 -5.84 12.37
CA CYS A 76 -8.36 -6.43 11.20
C CYS A 76 -6.84 -6.53 11.38
N ALA A 77 -6.24 -7.50 10.71
CA ALA A 77 -4.81 -7.58 10.49
C ALA A 77 -4.50 -7.05 9.08
N VAL A 78 -3.43 -6.26 8.96
CA VAL A 78 -2.92 -5.79 7.68
C VAL A 78 -1.56 -6.43 7.46
N ALA A 79 -1.37 -7.05 6.29
CA ALA A 79 -0.13 -7.72 5.93
C ALA A 79 0.41 -7.16 4.61
N PHE A 80 1.74 -7.00 4.54
CA PHE A 80 2.46 -6.68 3.32
C PHE A 80 3.21 -7.92 2.84
N GLU A 81 2.94 -8.34 1.61
CA GLU A 81 3.61 -9.45 0.95
C GLU A 81 4.87 -8.91 0.27
N VAL A 82 6.04 -9.18 0.83
CA VAL A 82 7.33 -8.68 0.33
C VAL A 82 8.06 -9.81 -0.39
N PRO A 83 8.50 -9.61 -1.65
CA PRO A 83 9.37 -10.56 -2.33
C PRO A 83 10.67 -10.78 -1.55
N VAL A 84 11.20 -12.00 -1.56
CA VAL A 84 12.41 -12.37 -0.78
C VAL A 84 13.61 -11.47 -1.09
N PHE A 85 13.83 -11.10 -2.36
CA PHE A 85 14.92 -10.21 -2.77
C PHE A 85 14.75 -8.77 -2.27
N ALA A 86 13.53 -8.36 -1.94
CA ALA A 86 13.22 -7.07 -1.33
C ALA A 86 13.28 -7.12 0.21
N GLY A 87 13.94 -8.14 0.80
CA GLY A 87 14.08 -8.31 2.25
C GLY A 87 14.50 -7.04 3.02
N PRO A 88 15.47 -6.23 2.56
CA PRO A 88 15.82 -4.96 3.22
C PRO A 88 14.64 -3.96 3.30
N TYR A 89 13.69 -4.03 2.37
CA TYR A 89 12.48 -3.20 2.36
C TYR A 89 11.48 -3.58 3.47
N ALA A 90 11.62 -4.77 4.10
CA ALA A 90 10.73 -5.21 5.17
C ALA A 90 10.71 -4.25 6.38
N ALA A 91 11.82 -3.58 6.69
CA ALA A 91 11.86 -2.57 7.75
C ALA A 91 10.97 -1.36 7.42
N VAL A 92 10.96 -0.93 6.15
CA VAL A 92 10.09 0.14 5.64
C VAL A 92 8.62 -0.29 5.73
N CYS A 93 8.32 -1.53 5.34
CA CYS A 93 6.99 -2.14 5.48
C CYS A 93 6.51 -2.17 6.94
N ALA A 94 7.38 -2.53 7.89
CA ALA A 94 7.02 -2.55 9.31
C ALA A 94 6.69 -1.15 9.85
N VAL A 95 7.43 -0.12 9.43
CA VAL A 95 7.13 1.27 9.78
C VAL A 95 5.79 1.70 9.19
N ALA A 96 5.51 1.33 7.94
CA ALA A 96 4.25 1.62 7.27
C ALA A 96 3.06 0.98 8.00
N LEU A 97 3.15 -0.30 8.38
CA LEU A 97 2.10 -0.98 9.15
C LEU A 97 1.78 -0.26 10.47
N ARG A 98 2.80 0.17 11.21
CA ARG A 98 2.61 0.97 12.44
C ARG A 98 1.93 2.33 12.18
N ARG A 99 2.20 2.96 11.03
CA ARG A 99 1.54 4.21 10.64
C ARG A 99 0.07 3.98 10.28
N ILE A 100 -0.21 2.89 9.56
CA ILE A 100 -1.56 2.45 9.20
C ILE A 100 -2.39 2.23 10.46
N GLU A 101 -1.87 1.48 11.43
CA GLU A 101 -2.52 1.23 12.72
C GLU A 101 -2.91 2.55 13.40
N ARG A 102 -1.95 3.47 13.56
CA ARG A 102 -2.21 4.78 14.18
C ARG A 102 -3.23 5.62 13.41
N LEU A 103 -3.23 5.58 12.08
CA LEU A 103 -4.20 6.30 11.24
C LEU A 103 -5.60 5.70 11.35
N ALA A 104 -5.70 4.37 11.35
CA ALA A 104 -6.96 3.66 11.50
C ALA A 104 -7.59 3.95 12.85
N GLU A 105 -6.83 3.88 13.93
CA GLU A 105 -7.32 4.23 15.26
C GLU A 105 -7.78 5.69 15.38
N ARG A 106 -7.06 6.64 14.76
CA ARG A 106 -7.47 8.04 14.76
C ARG A 106 -8.79 8.25 14.02
N ARG A 107 -8.98 7.57 12.89
CA ARG A 107 -10.22 7.64 12.10
C ARG A 107 -11.40 6.93 12.76
N ALA A 108 -11.15 5.91 13.57
CA ALA A 108 -12.21 5.24 14.34
C ALA A 108 -12.70 6.04 15.56
N ARG A 109 -11.88 7.00 16.04
CA ARG A 109 -12.19 7.85 17.20
C ARG A 109 -12.83 9.20 16.86
N GLY A 110 -12.81 9.60 15.58
CA GLY A 110 -13.39 10.86 15.09
C GLY A 110 -14.68 10.62 14.35
#